data_AF-A0A5P8NA01-F1
#
_entry.id   AF-A0A5P8NA01-F1
#
_cell.length_a   1.000
_cell.length_b   1.000
_cell.length_c   1.000
_cell.angle_alpha   90.00
_cell.angle_beta   90.00
_cell.angle_gamma   90.00
#
_symmetry.space_group_name_H-M   'P 1'
#
loop_
_entity.id
_entity.type
_entity.pdbx_description
1 polymer ?
#
loop_
_entity_poly.entity_id
_entity_poly.type
_entity_poly.pdbx_seq_one_letter_code
_entity_poly.pdbx_strand_id
1 'polypeptide(L)' 'MTMEKIVFAIIIIIVLALQYFISSYKGGFWKYIIPIIFILTLLILLLCKIITLGSFILYLIIGLLVLLAQSFMAEEKSNK' A
#
# COMPACT_ATOMS: atom_id res chain seq x y z
N MET A 1 -14.14 -17.08 16.76
CA MET A 1 -13.38 -15.89 16.32
C MET A 1 -14.27 -15.13 15.37
N THR A 2 -14.72 -13.92 15.73
CA THR A 2 -15.63 -13.13 14.89
C THR A 2 -14.93 -12.70 13.60
N MET A 3 -15.64 -12.73 12.47
CA MET A 3 -15.13 -12.39 11.12
C MET A 3 -14.37 -11.05 11.09
N GLU A 4 -14.79 -10.09 11.91
CA GLU A 4 -14.14 -8.79 12.08
C GLU A 4 -12.67 -8.89 12.53
N LYS A 5 -12.34 -9.83 13.42
CA LYS A 5 -10.97 -10.02 13.90
C LYS A 5 -10.06 -10.60 12.82
N ILE A 6 -10.61 -11.42 11.93
CA ILE A 6 -9.89 -12.01 10.80
C ILE A 6 -9.55 -10.90 9.80
N VAL A 7 -10.52 -10.04 9.48
CA VAL A 7 -10.33 -8.86 8.62
C VAL A 7 -9.26 -7.94 9.21
N PHE A 8 -9.32 -7.65 10.51
CA PHE A 8 -8.35 -6.79 11.17
C PHE A 8 -6.93 -7.39 11.16
N ALA A 9 -6.81 -8.70 11.40
CA ALA A 9 -5.54 -9.41 11.33
C ALA A 9 -4.94 -9.37 9.92
N ILE A 10 -5.76 -9.53 8.88
CA ILE A 10 -5.32 -9.45 7.48
C ILE A 10 -4.81 -8.04 7.15
N ILE A 11 -5.50 -6.99 7.59
CA ILE A 11 -5.07 -5.61 7.39
C ILE A 11 -3.70 -5.36 8.07
N ILE A 12 -3.52 -5.84 9.30
CA ILE A 12 -2.25 -5.72 10.02
C ILE A 12 -1.12 -6.45 9.30
N ILE A 13 -1.37 -7.66 8.81
CA ILE A 13 -0.38 -8.45 8.04
C ILE A 13 0.04 -7.68 6.77
N ILE A 14 -0.93 -7.07 6.07
CA ILE A 14 -0.66 -6.27 4.87
C ILE A 14 0.18 -5.03 5.20
N VAL A 15 -0.15 -4.31 6.28
CA VAL A 15 0.59 -3.12 6.72
C VAL A 15 2.03 -3.48 7.13
N LEU A 16 2.22 -4.57 7.88
CA LEU A 16 3.54 -5.06 8.27
C LEU A 16 4.36 -5.52 7.06
N ALA A 17 3.72 -6.20 6.10
CA ALA A 17 4.37 -6.62 4.86
C ALA A 17 4.83 -5.41 4.02
N LEU A 18 3.99 -4.36 3.92
CA LEU A 18 4.32 -3.10 3.27
C LEU A 18 5.50 -2.39 3.95
N GLN A 19 5.49 -2.29 5.28
CA GLN A 19 6.59 -1.67 6.04
C GLN A 19 7.91 -2.44 5.89
N TYR A 20 7.87 -3.77 5.93
CA TYR A 20 9.05 -4.62 5.73
C TYR A 20 9.61 -4.50 4.30
N PHE A 21 8.73 -4.38 3.30
CA PHE A 21 9.07 -4.15 1.89
C PHE A 21 9.81 -2.82 1.68
N ILE A 22 9.26 -1.73 2.25
CA ILE A 22 9.85 -0.39 2.21
C ILE A 22 11.22 -0.37 2.89
N SER A 23 11.37 -1.10 4.00
CA SER A 23 12.64 -1.21 4.71
C SER A 23 13.70 -2.02 3.95
N SER A 24 13.29 -3.03 3.17
CA SER A 24 14.23 -3.99 2.58
C SER A 24 14.73 -3.62 1.18
N TYR A 25 14.00 -2.83 0.39
CA TYR A 25 14.36 -2.64 -1.03
C TYR A 25 14.51 -1.17 -1.42
N LYS A 26 15.78 -0.73 -1.48
CA LYS A 26 16.20 0.60 -1.98
C LYS A 26 16.35 0.68 -3.51
N GLY A 27 15.96 -0.35 -4.28
CA GLY A 27 15.95 -0.28 -5.75
C GLY A 27 15.60 -1.62 -6.42
N GLY A 28 14.90 -1.56 -7.56
CA GLY A 28 14.54 -2.72 -8.40
C GLY A 28 13.04 -2.98 -8.58
N PHE A 29 12.68 -4.21 -8.99
CA PHE A 29 11.32 -4.72 -9.31
C PHE A 29 10.23 -4.38 -8.26
N TRP A 30 10.67 -4.11 -7.02
CA TRP A 30 9.86 -3.76 -5.86
C TRP A 30 9.19 -2.37 -5.98
N LYS A 31 9.73 -1.46 -6.80
CA LYS A 31 9.09 -0.18 -7.17
C LYS A 31 7.71 -0.39 -7.84
N TYR A 32 7.52 -1.52 -8.50
CA TYR A 32 6.28 -1.85 -9.21
C TYR A 32 5.35 -2.75 -8.40
N ILE A 33 5.90 -3.66 -7.59
CA ILE A 33 5.10 -4.55 -6.74
C ILE A 33 4.33 -3.80 -5.65
N ILE A 34 4.95 -2.83 -4.97
CA ILE A 34 4.33 -2.09 -3.86
C ILE A 34 3.02 -1.38 -4.30
N PRO A 35 3.01 -0.61 -5.42
CA PRO A 35 1.77 -0.03 -5.95
C PRO A 35 0.68 -1.07 -6.23
N ILE A 36 1.06 -2.22 -6.80
CA ILE A 36 0.12 -3.29 -7.18
C ILE A 36 -0.55 -3.87 -5.93
N ILE A 37 0.23 -4.17 -4.89
CA ILE A 37 -0.30 -4.69 -3.61
C ILE A 37 -1.20 -3.65 -2.93
N PHE A 38 -0.83 -2.37 -2.98
CA PHE A 38 -1.64 -1.29 -2.42
C PHE A 38 -3.02 -1.19 -3.10
N ILE A 39 -3.04 -1.22 -4.44
CA ILE A 39 -4.30 -1.18 -5.21
C ILE A 39 -5.15 -2.41 -4.93
N LEU A 40 -4.56 -3.61 -4.90
CA LEU A 40 -5.26 -4.86 -4.57
C LEU A 40 -5.88 -4.81 -3.17
N THR A 41 -5.17 -4.26 -2.19
CA THR A 41 -5.66 -4.11 -0.81
C THR A 41 -6.87 -3.18 -0.76
N LEU A 42 -6.80 -2.02 -1.41
CA LEU A 42 -7.93 -1.09 -1.49
C LEU A 42 -9.12 -1.71 -2.21
N LEU A 43 -8.88 -2.49 -3.27
CA LEU A 43 -9.93 -3.18 -4.03
C LEU A 43 -10.66 -4.21 -3.15
N ILE A 44 -9.91 -5.01 -2.39
CA ILE A 44 -10.48 -5.99 -1.44
C ILE A 44 -11.31 -5.28 -0.38
N LEU A 45 -10.80 -4.18 0.21
CA LEU A 45 -11.54 -3.40 1.20
C LEU A 45 -12.85 -2.83 0.64
N LEU A 46 -12.85 -2.38 -0.63
CA LEU A 46 -14.04 -1.89 -1.32
C LEU A 46 -15.05 -3.02 -1.59
N LEU A 47 -14.58 -4.19 -2.07
CA LEU A 47 -15.42 -5.36 -2.35
C LEU A 47 -16.03 -5.95 -1.06
N CYS A 48 -15.28 -5.94 0.04
CA CYS A 48 -15.78 -6.32 1.36
C CYS A 48 -16.71 -5.26 1.99
N LYS A 49 -16.97 -4.13 1.29
CA LYS A 49 -17.78 -3.00 1.79
C LYS A 49 -17.28 -2.42 3.12
N ILE A 50 -16.00 -2.61 3.43
CA ILE A 50 -15.36 -2.05 4.63
C ILE A 50 -15.13 -0.55 4.44
N ILE A 51 -14.84 -0.14 3.21
CA ILE A 51 -14.67 1.27 2.83
C ILE A 51 -15.70 1.65 1.76
N THR A 52 -16.14 2.90 1.79
CA THR A 52 -17.02 3.46 0.76
C THR A 52 -16.24 3.82 -0.51
N LEU A 53 -16.93 3.94 -1.64
CA LEU A 53 -16.33 4.34 -2.91
C LEU A 53 -15.59 5.69 -2.78
N GLY A 54 -16.13 6.63 -2.02
CA GLY A 54 -15.47 7.91 -1.74
C GLY A 54 -14.17 7.75 -0.95
N SER A 55 -14.17 6.89 0.08
CA SER A 55 -12.96 6.59 0.87
C SER A 55 -11.90 5.88 0.03
N PHE A 56 -12.33 4.96 -0.85
CA PHE A 56 -11.44 4.29 -1.80
C PHE A 56 -10.72 5.29 -2.71
N ILE A 57 -11.46 6.24 -3.30
CA ILE A 57 -10.87 7.27 -4.18
C ILE A 57 -9.88 8.15 -3.40
N LEU A 58 -10.23 8.58 -2.19
CA LEU A 58 -9.33 9.38 -1.35
C LEU A 58 -8.04 8.63 -1.00
N TYR A 59 -8.15 7.39 -0.54
CA TYR A 59 -6.97 6.58 -0.20
C TYR A 59 -6.12 6.27 -1.43
N LEU A 60 -6.75 6.06 -2.59
CA LEU A 60 -6.05 5.82 -3.84
C LEU A 60 -5.23 7.06 -4.25
N ILE A 61 -5.81 8.26 -4.20
CA ILE A 61 -5.12 9.52 -4.51
C ILE A 61 -3.94 9.75 -3.55
N ILE A 62 -4.17 9.61 -2.24
CA ILE A 62 -3.13 9.80 -1.23
C ILE A 62 -2.00 8.77 -1.41
N GLY A 63 -2.34 7.49 -1.62
CA GLY A 63 -1.36 6.44 -1.82
C GLY A 63 -0.53 6.64 -3.09
N LEU A 64 -1.14 7.08 -4.18
CA LEU A 64 -0.43 7.45 -5.42
C LEU A 64 0.53 8.63 -5.19
N LEU A 65 0.09 9.68 -4.50
CA LEU A 65 0.96 10.82 -4.17
C LEU A 65 2.16 10.41 -3.32
N VAL A 66 1.94 9.55 -2.33
CA VAL A 66 2.99 9.02 -1.44
C VAL A 66 3.98 8.13 -2.20
N LEU A 67 3.49 7.29 -3.11
CA LEU A 67 4.34 6.47 -3.98
C LEU A 67 5.15 7.33 -4.96
N LEU A 68 4.54 8.38 -5.51
CA LEU A 68 5.17 9.32 -6.42
C LEU A 68 6.31 10.07 -5.71
N ALA A 69 6.05 10.63 -4.52
CA ALA A 69 7.04 11.31 -3.70
C ALA A 69 8.23 10.40 -3.35
N GLN A 70 7.95 9.14 -3.01
CA GLN A 70 9.01 8.16 -2.72
C GLN A 70 9.84 7.82 -3.95
N SER A 71 9.24 7.79 -5.15
CA SER A 71 9.99 7.55 -6.38
C SER A 71 10.98 8.68 -6.70
N PHE A 72 10.59 9.93 -6.48
CA PHE A 72 11.48 11.09 -6.61
C PHE A 72 12.62 11.07 -5.58
N MET A 73 12.32 10.77 -4.31
CA MET A 73 13.34 10.69 -3.27
C MET A 73 14.34 9.54 -3.50
N ALA A 74 13.89 8.42 -4.07
CA ALA A 74 14.76 7.30 -4.41
C ALA A 74 15.74 7.65 -5.54
N GLU A 75 15.29 8.41 -6.56
CA GLU A 75 16.14 8.89 -7.65
C GLU A 75 17.17 9.92 -7.16
N GLU A 76 16.79 10.85 -6.27
CA GLU A 76 17.72 11.82 -5.67
C GLU A 76 18.85 11.12 -4.89
N LYS A 77 18.54 10.02 -4.21
CA LYS A 77 19.51 9.26 -3.40
C LYS A 77 20.44 8.36 -4.23
N SER A 78 20.04 8.01 -5.46
CA SER A 78 20.86 7.24 -6.39
C SER A 78 21.82 8.11 -7.21
N ASN A 79 21.61 9.43 -7.22
CA ASN A 79 22.42 10.42 -7.96
C ASN A 79 23.45 11.15 -7.08
N LYS A 80 23.65 10.69 -5.84
CA LYS A 80 24.71 11.12 -4.91
C LYS A 80 25.64 9.95 -4.63
#